data_AF-A0A381ZC70-F1
#
_entry.id   AF-A0A381ZC70-F1
#
_cell.length_a   1.000
_cell.length_b   1.000
_cell.length_c   1.000
_cell.angle_alpha   90.00
_cell.angle_beta   90.00
_cell.angle_gamma   90.00
#
_symmetry.space_group_name_H-M   'P 1'
#
loop_
_entity.id
_entity.type
_entity.pdbx_description
1 polymer ?
#
loop_
_entity_poly.entity_id
_entity_poly.type
_entity_poly.pdbx_seq_one_letter_code
_entity_poly.pdbx_strand_id
1 'polypeptide(L)'
;MLNLIDEIWGKVLGVLMGIAAVYVGLIMVAIVYASAFRFLGLTYTPYTFPFIEYGFIFVLFLGSPWLVRNRGHVYIELLTAALNDFYRKILSRFICLIAGIVCSVWAWYTWLLFIERYEDIMAFDELRAQFDIPLWISTIPFPI
;
A
#
# COMPACT_ATOMS: atom_id res chain seq x y z
N MET A 1 -2.59 28.39 -8.65
CA MET A 1 -2.60 27.12 -9.41
C MET A 1 -1.98 25.97 -8.61
N LEU A 2 -0.76 26.12 -8.07
CA LEU A 2 -0.10 25.07 -7.27
C LEU A 2 -0.91 24.62 -6.03
N ASN A 3 -1.55 25.54 -5.31
CA ASN A 3 -2.36 25.20 -4.12
C ASN A 3 -3.59 24.34 -4.45
N LEU A 4 -4.19 24.54 -5.64
CA LEU A 4 -5.36 23.78 -6.07
C LEU A 4 -4.99 22.34 -6.44
N ILE A 5 -3.83 22.15 -7.08
CA ILE A 5 -3.27 20.83 -7.39
C ILE A 5 -2.97 20.08 -6.10
N ASP A 6 -2.37 20.76 -5.11
CA ASP A 6 -2.03 20.14 -3.84
C ASP A 6 -3.27 19.71 -3.03
N GLU A 7 -4.33 20.51 -3.06
CA GLU A 7 -5.59 20.20 -2.38
C GLU A 7 -6.32 19.02 -3.04
N ILE A 8 -6.38 18.97 -4.38
CA ILE A 8 -6.96 17.84 -5.12
C ILE A 8 -6.18 16.56 -4.84
N TRP A 9 -4.85 16.63 -4.89
CA TRP A 9 -3.97 15.51 -4.55
C TRP A 9 -4.22 15.04 -3.11
N GLY A 10 -4.42 15.97 -2.17
CA GLY A 10 -4.72 15.65 -0.77
C GLY A 10 -6.05 14.91 -0.60
N LYS A 11 -7.08 15.30 -1.35
CA LYS A 11 -8.38 14.63 -1.34
C LYS A 11 -8.29 13.22 -1.90
N VAL A 12 -7.60 13.02 -3.03
CA VAL A 12 -7.39 11.69 -3.62
C VAL A 12 -6.69 10.76 -2.62
N LEU A 13 -5.59 11.23 -2.02
CA LEU A 13 -4.86 10.48 -1.00
C LEU A 13 -5.73 10.17 0.23
N GLY A 14 -6.56 11.13 0.65
CA GLY A 14 -7.49 10.93 1.76
C GLY A 14 -8.54 9.84 1.48
N VAL A 15 -9.04 9.77 0.25
CA VAL A 15 -9.96 8.70 -0.17
C VAL A 15 -9.27 7.34 -0.16
N LEU A 16 -8.05 7.24 -0.70
CA LEU A 16 -7.26 5.99 -0.68
C LEU A 16 -7.02 5.51 0.76
N MET A 17 -6.66 6.41 1.66
CA MET A 17 -6.50 6.10 3.08
C MET A 17 -7.83 5.68 3.74
N GLY A 18 -8.95 6.32 3.38
CA GLY A 18 -10.28 5.91 3.85
C GLY A 18 -10.62 4.48 3.43
N ILE A 19 -10.33 4.11 2.18
CA ILE A 19 -10.51 2.74 1.68
C ILE A 19 -9.61 1.77 2.46
N ALA A 20 -8.34 2.11 2.65
CA ALA A 20 -7.40 1.29 3.43
C ALA A 20 -7.89 1.08 4.87
N ALA A 21 -8.39 2.13 5.53
CA ALA A 21 -8.89 2.05 6.91
C ALA A 21 -10.13 1.16 7.04
N VAL A 22 -11.07 1.25 6.09
CA VAL A 22 -12.24 0.34 6.05
C VAL A 22 -11.77 -1.10 5.86
N TYR A 23 -10.81 -1.32 4.96
CA TYR A 23 -10.27 -2.65 4.69
C TYR A 23 -9.57 -3.25 5.92
N VAL A 24 -8.79 -2.48 6.68
CA VAL A 24 -8.22 -2.92 7.97
C VAL A 24 -9.30 -3.37 8.95
N GLY A 25 -10.39 -2.61 9.05
CA GLY A 25 -11.53 -2.99 9.87
C GLY A 25 -12.14 -4.35 9.47
N LEU A 26 -12.29 -4.57 8.15
CA LEU A 26 -12.79 -5.84 7.62
C LEU A 26 -11.84 -7.01 7.90
N ILE A 27 -10.52 -6.79 7.79
CA ILE A 27 -9.51 -7.81 8.13
C ILE A 27 -9.63 -8.23 9.59
N MET A 28 -9.80 -7.27 10.51
CA MET A 28 -9.96 -7.58 11.94
C MET A 28 -11.19 -8.47 12.18
N VAL A 29 -12.32 -8.14 11.56
CA VAL A 29 -13.55 -8.95 11.66
C VAL A 29 -13.32 -10.35 11.07
N ALA A 30 -12.65 -10.45 9.93
CA ALA A 30 -12.35 -11.72 9.27
C ALA A 30 -11.45 -12.62 10.13
N ILE A 31 -10.45 -12.06 10.81
CA ILE A 31 -9.56 -12.79 11.72
C ILE A 31 -10.35 -13.32 12.93
N VAL A 32 -11.20 -12.48 13.54
CA VAL A 32 -12.04 -12.89 14.67
C VAL A 32 -13.00 -14.01 14.25
N TYR A 33 -13.63 -13.90 13.08
CA TYR A 33 -14.49 -14.94 12.51
C TYR A 33 -13.74 -16.27 12.32
N ALA A 34 -12.59 -16.25 11.64
CA ALA A 34 -11.79 -17.45 11.40
C ALA A 34 -11.33 -18.11 12.70
N SER A 35 -10.89 -17.29 13.67
CA SER A 35 -10.42 -17.76 14.97
C SER A 35 -11.55 -18.36 15.81
N ALA A 36 -12.72 -17.71 15.86
CA ALA A 36 -13.88 -18.18 16.61
C ALA A 36 -14.44 -19.51 16.05
N PHE A 37 -14.60 -19.62 14.73
CA PHE A 37 -15.09 -20.85 14.10
C PHE A 37 -14.10 -22.01 14.31
N ARG A 38 -12.79 -21.73 14.20
CA ARG A 38 -11.75 -22.72 14.47
C ARG A 38 -11.75 -23.17 15.93
N PHE A 39 -11.97 -22.25 16.88
CA PHE A 39 -12.08 -22.58 18.31
C PHE A 39 -13.31 -23.46 18.61
N LEU A 40 -14.44 -23.19 17.96
CA LEU A 40 -15.67 -23.96 18.10
C LEU A 40 -15.65 -25.30 17.34
N GLY A 41 -14.56 -25.64 16.64
CA GLY A 41 -14.47 -26.85 15.83
C GLY A 41 -15.37 -26.84 14.58
N LEU A 42 -15.90 -25.68 14.20
CA LEU A 42 -16.73 -25.49 13.02
C LEU A 42 -15.85 -25.25 11.78
N THR A 43 -16.33 -25.69 10.61
CA THR A 43 -15.68 -25.37 9.35
C THR A 43 -15.87 -23.88 9.03
N TYR A 44 -14.78 -23.20 8.67
CA TYR A 44 -14.80 -21.79 8.26
C TYR A 44 -14.68 -21.67 6.74
N THR A 45 -15.09 -20.50 6.22
CA THR A 45 -15.07 -20.23 4.78
C THR A 45 -13.63 -20.21 4.24
N PRO A 46 -13.30 -21.00 3.20
CA PRO A 46 -11.94 -21.10 2.68
C PRO A 46 -11.35 -19.76 2.17
N TYR A 47 -12.21 -18.84 1.72
CA TYR A 47 -11.82 -17.52 1.23
C TYR A 47 -11.37 -16.53 2.31
N THR A 48 -11.53 -16.86 3.60
CA THR A 48 -11.20 -15.94 4.70
C THR A 48 -9.71 -15.64 4.78
N PHE A 49 -8.86 -16.65 4.61
CA PHE A 49 -7.40 -16.47 4.64
C PHE A 49 -6.86 -15.70 3.42
N PRO A 50 -7.25 -16.02 2.16
CA PRO A 50 -6.92 -15.20 1.00
C PRO A 50 -7.35 -13.73 1.17
N PHE A 51 -8.56 -13.48 1.69
CA PHE A 51 -9.06 -12.12 1.91
C PHE A 51 -8.18 -11.30 2.87
N ILE A 52 -7.69 -11.94 3.93
CA ILE A 52 -6.80 -11.31 4.93
C ILE A 52 -5.42 -11.03 4.31
N GLU A 53 -4.82 -12.01 3.64
CA GLU A 53 -3.48 -11.91 3.07
C GLU A 53 -3.39 -10.87 1.96
N TYR A 54 -4.24 -10.98 0.92
CA TYR A 54 -4.31 -9.95 -0.13
C TYR A 54 -4.75 -8.61 0.48
N GLY A 55 -5.58 -8.65 1.50
CA GLY A 55 -5.99 -7.46 2.23
C GLY A 55 -4.84 -6.64 2.80
N PHE A 56 -3.86 -7.29 3.43
CA PHE A 56 -2.68 -6.60 3.94
C PHE A 56 -1.89 -5.91 2.83
N ILE A 57 -1.81 -6.55 1.65
CA ILE A 57 -1.17 -5.95 0.48
C ILE A 57 -1.91 -4.67 0.08
N PHE A 58 -3.24 -4.72 -0.09
CA PHE A 58 -4.03 -3.54 -0.46
C PHE A 58 -3.89 -2.40 0.56
N VAL A 59 -3.93 -2.70 1.86
CA VAL A 59 -3.78 -1.69 2.91
C VAL A 59 -2.42 -1.02 2.87
N LEU A 60 -1.34 -1.79 2.64
CA LEU A 60 0.02 -1.26 2.57
C LEU A 60 0.16 -0.23 1.45
N PHE A 61 -0.25 -0.60 0.23
CA PHE A 61 -0.11 0.26 -0.94
C PHE A 61 -1.06 1.46 -0.91
N LEU A 62 -2.33 1.27 -0.52
CA LEU A 62 -3.32 2.36 -0.47
C LEU A 62 -3.08 3.34 0.68
N GLY A 63 -2.57 2.86 1.83
CA GLY A 63 -2.33 3.68 3.02
C GLY A 63 -1.00 4.45 2.99
N SER A 64 0.02 3.91 2.31
CA SER A 64 1.37 4.48 2.31
C SER A 64 1.46 5.94 1.81
N PRO A 65 0.77 6.38 0.74
CA PRO A 65 1.05 7.69 0.15
C PRO A 65 0.46 8.84 0.98
N TRP A 66 -0.69 8.61 1.63
CA TRP A 66 -1.25 9.55 2.59
C TRP A 66 -0.38 9.66 3.86
N LEU A 67 0.17 8.54 4.33
CA LEU A 67 1.05 8.52 5.51
C LEU A 67 2.35 9.31 5.24
N VAL A 68 2.94 9.16 4.05
CA VAL A 68 4.12 9.92 3.62
C VAL A 68 3.81 11.42 3.55
N ARG A 69 2.60 11.82 3.13
CA ARG A 69 2.17 13.22 3.10
C ARG A 69 1.98 13.82 4.49
N ASN A 70 1.32 13.09 5.38
CA ASN A 70 1.04 13.56 6.74
C ASN A 70 2.28 13.57 7.66
N ARG A 71 3.44 13.07 7.18
CA ARG A 71 4.76 13.19 7.82
C ARG A 71 4.73 12.94 9.33
N GLY A 72 4.26 11.76 9.74
CA GLY A 72 4.35 11.34 11.13
C GLY A 72 5.81 11.18 11.57
N HIS A 73 6.36 12.16 12.27
CA HIS A 73 7.57 12.09 13.11
C HIS A 73 8.91 11.57 12.53
N VAL A 74 9.05 11.28 11.22
CA VAL A 74 10.35 10.91 10.61
C VAL A 74 11.08 12.15 10.08
N TYR A 75 11.16 13.21 10.88
CA TYR A 75 12.33 14.07 10.79
C TYR A 75 13.32 13.49 11.79
N ILE A 76 14.55 13.28 11.35
CA ILE A 76 15.68 13.11 12.28
C ILE A 76 15.88 14.51 12.87
N GLU A 77 14.98 14.90 13.78
CA GLU A 77 15.00 16.16 14.53
C GLU A 77 16.38 16.33 15.17
N LEU A 78 17.02 15.22 15.56
CA LEU A 78 18.38 15.18 16.10
C LEU A 78 19.46 15.62 15.10
N LEU A 79 19.39 15.21 13.83
CA LEU A 79 20.40 15.54 12.80
C LEU A 79 20.17 16.93 12.22
N THR A 80 18.91 17.37 12.18
CA THR A 80 18.55 18.70 11.68
C THR A 80 18.69 19.82 12.71
N ALA A 81 18.69 19.52 14.02
CA ALA A 81 19.01 20.48 15.07
C ALA A 81 20.50 20.89 15.09
N ALA A 82 21.39 20.07 14.52
CA ALA A 82 22.83 20.34 14.44
C ALA A 82 23.26 21.08 13.16
N LEU A 83 22.36 21.27 12.19
CA LEU A 83 22.67 21.89 10.89
C LEU A 83 22.01 23.25 10.72
N ASN A 84 22.75 24.19 10.14
CA ASN A 84 22.24 25.53 9.77
C ASN A 84 21.09 25.43 8.74
N ASP A 85 20.11 26.32 8.83
CA ASP A 85 18.82 26.28 8.11
C ASP A 85 18.97 26.17 6.58
N PHE A 86 20.06 26.70 6.02
CA PHE A 86 20.32 26.66 4.58
C PHE A 86 20.65 25.23 4.09
N TYR A 87 21.55 24.53 4.78
CA TYR A 87 21.96 23.18 4.40
C TYR A 87 20.83 22.17 4.66
N ARG A 88 20.01 22.39 5.70
CA ARG A 88 18.81 21.58 5.99
C ARG A 88 17.82 21.60 4.83
N LYS A 89 17.56 22.77 4.23
CA LYS A 89 16.65 22.91 3.09
C LYS A 89 17.17 22.21 1.83
N ILE A 90 18.46 22.35 1.55
CA ILE A 90 19.11 21.69 0.40
C ILE A 90 19.04 20.17 0.55
N LEU A 91 19.49 19.65 1.71
CA LEU A 91 19.50 18.21 1.97
C LEU A 91 18.09 17.61 1.94
N SER A 92 17.10 18.30 2.54
CA SER A 92 15.70 17.85 2.47
C SER A 92 15.18 17.78 1.04
N ARG A 93 15.60 18.69 0.16
CA ARG A 93 15.15 18.72 -1.24
C ARG A 93 15.83 17.64 -2.08
N PHE A 94 17.11 17.36 -1.83
CA PHE A 94 17.82 16.21 -2.41
C PHE A 94 17.19 14.88 -2.00
N ILE A 95 16.88 14.70 -0.70
CA ILE A 95 16.24 13.48 -0.21
C ILE A 95 14.87 13.29 -0.87
N CYS A 96 14.07 14.36 -0.97
CA CYS A 96 12.77 14.28 -1.66
C CYS A 96 12.92 13.95 -3.15
N LEU A 97 13.95 14.48 -3.84
CA LEU A 97 14.23 14.16 -5.23
C LEU A 97 14.64 12.70 -5.42
N ILE A 98 15.57 12.20 -4.60
CA ILE A 98 16.01 10.80 -4.66
C ILE A 98 14.84 9.86 -4.36
N ALA A 99 14.07 10.14 -3.31
CA ALA A 99 12.89 9.36 -2.96
C ALA A 99 11.87 9.35 -4.11
N GLY A 100 11.62 10.51 -4.75
CA GLY A 100 10.75 10.61 -5.91
C GLY A 100 11.23 9.80 -7.10
N ILE A 101 12.54 9.80 -7.38
CA ILE A 101 13.15 8.99 -8.45
C ILE A 101 12.97 7.50 -8.15
N VAL A 102 13.30 7.06 -6.93
CA VAL A 102 13.17 5.65 -6.53
C VAL A 102 11.72 5.18 -6.64
N CYS A 103 10.76 5.98 -6.12
CA CYS A 103 9.33 5.67 -6.25
C CYS A 103 8.89 5.61 -7.71
N SER A 104 9.40 6.51 -8.57
CA SER A 104 9.06 6.51 -10.01
C SER A 104 9.59 5.27 -10.73
N VAL A 105 10.82 4.83 -10.42
CA VAL A 105 11.41 3.61 -10.98
C VAL A 105 10.62 2.38 -10.53
N TRP A 106 10.24 2.33 -9.25
CA TRP A 106 9.41 1.26 -8.72
C TRP A 106 8.03 1.23 -9.37
N ALA A 107 7.34 2.37 -9.47
CA ALA A 107 6.04 2.48 -10.13
C ALA A 107 6.14 2.02 -11.59
N TRP A 108 7.20 2.40 -12.31
CA TRP A 108 7.43 1.97 -13.69
C TRP A 108 7.61 0.45 -13.81
N TYR A 109 8.52 -0.13 -13.02
CA TYR A 109 8.79 -1.57 -13.05
C TYR A 109 7.55 -2.40 -12.69
N THR A 110 6.81 -1.90 -11.71
CA THR A 110 5.61 -2.55 -11.20
C THR A 110 4.44 -2.43 -12.15
N TRP A 111 4.35 -1.33 -12.90
CA TRP A 111 3.40 -1.16 -13.99
C TRP A 111 3.66 -2.17 -15.13
N LEU A 112 4.93 -2.39 -15.49
CA LEU A 112 5.28 -3.42 -16.47
C LEU A 112 4.90 -4.83 -15.98
N LEU A 113 5.20 -5.14 -14.72
CA LEU A 113 4.77 -6.39 -14.09
C LEU A 113 3.25 -6.55 -14.11
N PHE A 114 2.50 -5.48 -13.85
CA PHE A 114 1.04 -5.51 -13.90
C PHE A 114 0.53 -5.85 -15.30
N ILE A 115 1.10 -5.25 -16.35
CA ILE A 115 0.74 -5.53 -17.76
C ILE A 115 1.06 -6.98 -18.12
N GLU A 116 2.27 -7.46 -17.81
CA GLU A 116 2.65 -8.87 -18.07
C GLU A 116 1.67 -9.85 -17.41
N ARG A 117 1.27 -9.60 -16.16
CA ARG A 117 0.33 -10.47 -15.42
C ARG A 117 -1.13 -10.31 -15.82
N TYR A 118 -1.48 -9.20 -16.45
CA TYR A 118 -2.81 -8.99 -17.00
C TYR A 118 -2.98 -9.72 -18.34
N GLU A 119 -1.92 -9.81 -19.15
CA GLU A 119 -1.93 -10.53 -20.42
C GLU A 119 -1.84 -12.06 -20.23
N ASP A 120 -1.11 -12.53 -19.22
CA ASP A 120 -1.06 -13.96 -18.85
C ASP A 120 -2.24 -14.37 -17.95
N ILE A 121 -3.40 -14.63 -18.55
CA ILE A 121 -4.63 -15.07 -17.85
C ILE A 121 -4.47 -16.47 -17.19
N MET A 122 -3.45 -17.25 -17.57
CA MET A 122 -3.17 -18.58 -16.99
C MET A 122 -2.15 -18.58 -15.83
N ALA A 123 -1.64 -17.41 -15.45
CA ALA A 123 -0.76 -17.29 -14.30
C ALA A 123 -1.62 -17.24 -13.02
N PHE A 124 -1.82 -18.41 -12.42
CA PHE A 124 -2.42 -18.54 -11.09
C PHE A 124 -1.33 -18.47 -10.03
N ASP A 125 -1.70 -17.97 -8.85
CA ASP A 125 -0.79 -17.96 -7.70
C ASP A 125 -0.40 -19.40 -7.35
N GLU A 126 0.86 -19.76 -7.59
CA GLU A 126 1.39 -21.15 -7.47
C GLU A 126 1.18 -21.72 -6.06
N LEU A 127 1.08 -20.85 -5.04
CA LEU A 127 0.85 -21.22 -3.65
C LEU A 127 -0.62 -21.59 -3.35
N ARG A 128 -1.57 -21.18 -4.18
CA ARG A 128 -3.02 -21.43 -4.01
C ARG A 128 -3.76 -21.72 -5.33
N ALA A 129 -3.15 -22.53 -6.19
CA ALA A 129 -3.76 -23.08 -7.41
C ALA A 129 -5.09 -23.85 -7.19
N GLN A 130 -5.53 -24.03 -5.94
CA GLN A 130 -6.84 -24.62 -5.59
C GLN A 130 -8.01 -23.64 -5.68
N PHE A 131 -7.76 -22.32 -5.71
CA PHE A 131 -8.81 -21.30 -5.72
C PHE A 131 -8.88 -20.49 -7.02
N ASP A 132 -8.04 -20.80 -8.01
CA ASP A 132 -7.96 -20.13 -9.32
C ASP A 132 -8.00 -18.59 -9.22
N ILE A 133 -7.30 -18.03 -8.23
CA ILE A 133 -7.22 -16.57 -8.06
C ILE A 133 -6.20 -16.05 -9.08
N PRO A 134 -6.61 -15.23 -10.06
CA PRO A 134 -5.68 -14.69 -11.05
C PRO A 134 -4.68 -13.76 -10.36
N LEU A 135 -3.39 -13.90 -10.70
CA LEU A 135 -2.30 -13.13 -10.11
C LEU A 135 -2.49 -11.61 -10.24
N TRP A 136 -3.23 -11.16 -11.26
CA TRP A 136 -3.57 -9.75 -11.47
C TRP A 136 -4.26 -9.13 -10.24
N ILE A 137 -5.10 -9.87 -9.51
CA ILE A 137 -5.84 -9.32 -8.35
C ILE A 137 -4.88 -8.80 -7.28
N SER A 138 -3.75 -9.49 -7.07
CA SER A 138 -2.76 -9.06 -6.08
C SER A 138 -1.81 -7.99 -6.60
N THR A 139 -1.66 -7.82 -7.92
CA THR A 139 -0.69 -6.89 -8.50
C THR A 139 -1.28 -5.53 -8.88
N ILE A 140 -2.62 -5.39 -8.95
CA ILE A 140 -3.31 -4.09 -9.12
C ILE A 140 -2.83 -2.99 -8.17
N PRO A 141 -2.63 -3.23 -6.86
CA PRO A 141 -2.28 -2.15 -5.95
C PRO A 141 -0.80 -1.78 -6.01
N PHE A 142 0.05 -2.59 -6.63
CA PHE A 142 1.49 -2.36 -6.62
C PHE A 142 1.95 -1.08 -7.35
N PRO A 143 1.40 -0.67 -8.51
CA PRO A 143 1.85 0.53 -9.22
C PRO A 143 1.38 1.87 -8.62
N ILE A 144 0.71 1.86 -7.47
CA ILE A 144 0.21 3.05 -6.74
C ILE A 144 1.33 3.64 -5.87
#